data_AF-A0A9P0D945-F1
#
_entry.id   AF-A0A9P0D945-F1
#
_cell.length_a   1.000
_cell.length_b   1.000
_cell.length_c   1.000
_cell.angle_alpha   90.00
_cell.angle_beta   90.00
_cell.angle_gamma   90.00
#
_symmetry.space_group_name_H-M   'P 1'
#
loop_
_entity.id
_entity.type
_entity.pdbx_description
1 polymer ?
#
loop_
_entity_poly.entity_id
_entity_poly.type
_entity_poly.pdbx_seq_one_letter_code
_entity_poly.pdbx_strand_id
1 'polypeptide(L)'
;GYLILTFFKGALNKFEGPYTSTKHHVAFRAEKSGEHLLRAIKKLKNDIGDTSFSEIILTAVSASLYNQFQKHYHRVPKSVSLAIIATRDLKPMNVNGVPKLRNQFGFVNLEIPIKTGSSSLLHRMDLLKKNSRNLMKSPELLIRNYISFNLLQLIPVPVIKVLFPLKNIWGCISNLPEFPKIVLFNGYEVEDAYFFTIQRDQMTTGFSLISYDSRIHLGFIADVASVASKEDCDEIVNDVFKNIDLLKLEVEK
;
A
#
# COMPACT_ATOMS: atom_id res chain seq x y z
N GLY A 1 10.74 -27.31 7.56
CA GLY A 1 11.85 -26.33 7.50
C GLY A 1 12.07 -25.82 6.10
N TYR A 2 12.59 -26.66 5.20
CA TYR A 2 13.03 -26.26 3.85
C TYR A 2 11.90 -25.66 2.98
N LEU A 3 10.73 -26.31 2.93
CA LEU A 3 9.57 -25.83 2.15
C LEU A 3 9.05 -24.46 2.60
N ILE A 4 9.06 -24.19 3.91
CA ILE A 4 8.60 -22.92 4.49
C ILE A 4 9.58 -21.78 4.15
N LEU A 5 10.88 -22.04 4.20
CA LEU A 5 11.91 -21.05 3.86
C LEU A 5 11.87 -20.63 2.39
N THR A 6 11.55 -21.57 1.48
CA THR A 6 11.44 -21.27 0.05
C THR A 6 10.28 -20.35 -0.27
N PHE A 7 9.15 -20.46 0.45
CA PHE A 7 8.02 -19.52 0.28
C PHE A 7 8.41 -18.09 0.66
N PHE A 8 9.25 -17.87 1.66
CA PHE A 8 9.66 -16.52 2.06
C PHE A 8 10.86 -15.96 1.29
N LYS A 9 11.64 -16.82 0.61
CA LYS A 9 12.66 -16.37 -0.35
C LYS A 9 11.98 -15.95 -1.66
N GLY A 10 11.76 -14.65 -1.81
CA GLY A 10 11.32 -14.07 -3.08
C GLY A 10 12.26 -14.43 -4.25
N ALA A 11 11.73 -14.39 -5.48
CA ALA A 11 12.50 -14.71 -6.69
C ALA A 11 13.75 -13.81 -6.87
N LEU A 12 14.83 -14.41 -7.38
CA LEU A 12 16.22 -13.91 -7.46
C LEU A 12 16.48 -12.70 -8.40
N ASN A 13 15.47 -11.94 -8.83
CA ASN A 13 15.65 -10.81 -9.79
C ASN A 13 14.73 -9.60 -9.49
N LYS A 14 14.31 -9.41 -8.24
CA LYS A 14 13.37 -8.34 -7.85
C LYS A 14 14.13 -7.09 -7.37
N PHE A 15 13.51 -5.92 -7.52
CA PHE A 15 14.06 -4.67 -6.98
C PHE A 15 14.04 -4.73 -5.45
N GLU A 16 15.21 -4.64 -4.81
CA GLU A 16 15.37 -4.77 -3.36
C GLU A 16 15.43 -3.43 -2.62
N GLY A 17 15.50 -2.30 -3.34
CA GLY A 17 15.72 -0.99 -2.72
C GLY A 17 17.10 -0.86 -2.05
N PRO A 18 17.48 0.35 -1.60
CA PRO A 18 18.72 0.57 -0.85
C PRO A 18 18.61 0.11 0.61
N TYR A 19 19.73 -0.05 1.31
CA TYR A 19 19.72 -0.36 2.75
C TYR A 19 19.29 0.87 3.57
N THR A 20 18.52 0.65 4.64
CA THR A 20 17.90 1.71 5.46
C THR A 20 18.94 2.57 6.20
N SER A 21 18.80 3.89 6.14
CA SER A 21 19.67 4.90 6.76
C SER A 21 19.21 5.38 8.15
N THR A 22 18.12 4.82 8.71
CA THR A 22 17.46 5.18 9.99
C THR A 22 16.75 6.55 10.00
N LYS A 23 17.01 7.43 9.03
CA LYS A 23 16.31 8.69 8.84
C LYS A 23 15.21 8.53 7.80
N HIS A 24 14.07 9.19 8.04
CA HIS A 24 12.91 9.09 7.18
C HIS A 24 12.36 10.46 6.84
N HIS A 25 11.98 10.63 5.58
CA HIS A 25 11.10 11.70 5.14
C HIS A 25 9.66 11.22 5.19
N VAL A 26 8.77 12.15 5.56
CA VAL A 26 7.33 11.89 5.62
C VAL A 26 6.61 13.01 4.88
N ALA A 27 5.68 12.60 4.03
CA ALA A 27 4.78 13.46 3.28
C ALA A 27 3.33 13.04 3.56
N PHE A 28 2.45 14.03 3.68
CA PHE A 28 1.03 13.82 3.93
C PHE A 28 0.22 14.74 3.02
N ARG A 29 -0.88 14.24 2.49
CA ARG A 29 -1.88 15.04 1.78
C ARG A 29 -3.27 14.56 2.10
N ALA A 30 -4.11 15.50 2.51
CA ALA A 30 -5.55 15.36 2.49
C ALA A 30 -6.12 15.87 1.17
N GLU A 31 -7.22 15.25 0.75
CA GLU A 31 -8.10 15.78 -0.26
C GLU A 31 -8.55 17.19 0.11
N LYS A 32 -8.35 18.12 -0.82
CA LYS A 32 -8.74 19.51 -0.65
C LYS A 32 -10.22 19.70 -0.96
N SER A 33 -10.81 20.75 -0.38
CA SER A 33 -12.18 21.12 -0.68
C SER A 33 -12.36 21.32 -2.19
N GLY A 34 -13.36 20.65 -2.77
CA GLY A 34 -13.68 20.67 -4.20
C GLY A 34 -13.06 19.55 -5.05
N GLU A 35 -12.04 18.81 -4.57
CA GLU A 35 -11.42 17.72 -5.35
C GLU A 35 -12.36 16.50 -5.47
N HIS A 36 -13.16 16.20 -4.44
CA HIS A 36 -14.16 15.12 -4.40
C HIS A 36 -13.62 13.74 -4.87
N LEU A 37 -12.36 13.44 -4.58
CA LEU A 37 -11.65 12.24 -5.04
C LEU A 37 -12.24 10.96 -4.47
N LEU A 38 -12.65 10.92 -3.20
CA LEU A 38 -13.31 9.73 -2.66
C LEU A 38 -14.54 9.33 -3.49
N ARG A 39 -15.35 10.34 -3.85
CA ARG A 39 -16.52 10.14 -4.71
C ARG A 39 -16.10 9.74 -6.12
N ALA A 40 -15.05 10.36 -6.67
CA ALA A 40 -14.52 10.02 -7.99
C ALA A 40 -14.04 8.56 -8.05
N ILE A 41 -13.33 8.06 -7.04
CA ILE A 41 -12.88 6.65 -7.01
C ILE A 41 -14.06 5.70 -6.88
N LYS A 42 -15.04 6.01 -6.02
CA LYS A 42 -16.27 5.22 -5.89
C LYS A 42 -17.02 5.16 -7.23
N LYS A 43 -17.07 6.27 -7.99
CA LYS A 43 -17.65 6.35 -9.34
C LYS A 43 -16.83 5.51 -10.34
N LEU A 44 -15.51 5.73 -10.44
CA LEU A 44 -14.61 4.98 -11.31
C LEU A 44 -14.72 3.47 -11.13
N LYS A 45 -14.81 3.02 -9.86
CA LYS A 45 -15.01 1.61 -9.53
C LYS A 45 -16.28 1.04 -10.19
N ASN A 46 -17.37 1.82 -10.19
CA ASN A 46 -18.63 1.42 -10.80
C ASN A 46 -18.58 1.50 -12.33
N ASP A 47 -17.99 2.57 -12.88
CA ASP A 47 -17.94 2.84 -14.32
C ASP A 47 -17.05 1.81 -15.06
N ILE A 48 -15.87 1.51 -14.52
CA ILE A 48 -14.94 0.53 -15.11
C ILE A 48 -15.49 -0.89 -14.97
N GLY A 49 -16.14 -1.20 -13.84
CA GLY A 49 -16.54 -2.55 -13.48
C GLY A 49 -15.34 -3.47 -13.16
N ASP A 50 -15.60 -4.56 -12.44
CA ASP A 50 -14.61 -5.62 -12.16
C ASP A 50 -13.27 -5.07 -11.58
N THR A 51 -13.31 -3.98 -10.81
CA THR A 51 -12.16 -3.28 -10.23
C THR A 51 -12.44 -2.95 -8.76
N SER A 52 -11.41 -2.99 -7.91
CA SER A 52 -11.49 -2.61 -6.50
C SER A 52 -11.02 -1.19 -6.23
N PHE A 53 -11.45 -0.62 -5.10
CA PHE A 53 -10.99 0.68 -4.62
C PHE A 53 -9.46 0.74 -4.51
N SER A 54 -8.86 -0.32 -3.95
CA SER A 54 -7.40 -0.42 -3.80
C SER A 54 -6.68 -0.47 -5.14
N GLU A 55 -7.23 -1.16 -6.16
CA GLU A 55 -6.60 -1.21 -7.49
C GLU A 55 -6.56 0.15 -8.19
N ILE A 56 -7.58 1.00 -8.00
CA ILE A 56 -7.58 2.38 -8.51
C ILE A 56 -6.45 3.20 -7.85
N ILE A 57 -6.37 3.17 -6.52
CA ILE A 57 -5.32 3.87 -5.79
C ILE A 57 -3.94 3.36 -6.16
N LEU A 58 -3.76 2.04 -6.19
CA LEU A 58 -2.48 1.40 -6.53
C LEU A 58 -2.04 1.71 -7.97
N THR A 59 -2.99 1.91 -8.89
CA THR A 59 -2.70 2.38 -10.26
C THR A 59 -2.13 3.80 -10.24
N ALA A 60 -2.71 4.68 -9.42
CA ALA A 60 -2.20 6.05 -9.26
C ALA A 60 -0.84 6.10 -8.53
N VAL A 61 -0.64 5.27 -7.51
CA VAL A 61 0.66 5.06 -6.84
C VAL A 61 1.71 4.56 -7.82
N SER A 62 1.36 3.55 -8.60
CA SER A 62 2.20 2.97 -9.65
C SER A 62 2.68 4.01 -10.68
N ALA A 63 1.79 4.89 -11.11
CA ALA A 63 2.11 5.99 -12.03
C ALA A 63 2.98 7.07 -11.38
N SER A 64 2.68 7.46 -10.14
CA SER A 64 3.49 8.42 -9.38
C SER A 64 4.92 7.92 -9.17
N LEU A 65 5.09 6.65 -8.78
CA LEU A 65 6.39 6.03 -8.63
C LEU A 65 7.14 5.94 -9.96
N TYR A 66 6.45 5.68 -11.07
CA TYR A 66 7.08 5.70 -12.39
C TYR A 66 7.69 7.07 -12.71
N ASN A 67 6.97 8.17 -12.44
CA ASN A 67 7.48 9.53 -12.66
C ASN A 67 8.74 9.78 -11.82
N GLN A 68 8.72 9.40 -10.54
CA GLN A 68 9.89 9.54 -9.67
C GLN A 68 11.07 8.69 -10.10
N PHE A 69 10.84 7.41 -10.46
CA PHE A 69 11.91 6.56 -10.93
C PHE A 69 12.52 7.11 -12.22
N GLN A 70 11.71 7.69 -13.11
CA GLN A 70 12.18 8.32 -14.34
C GLN A 70 13.00 9.59 -14.09
N LYS A 71 12.63 10.38 -13.07
CA LYS A 71 13.31 11.62 -12.68
C LYS A 71 14.69 11.36 -12.09
N HIS A 72 14.82 10.35 -11.22
CA HIS A 72 16.01 10.17 -10.37
C HIS A 72 16.91 8.99 -10.77
N TYR A 73 16.44 8.05 -11.60
CA TYR A 73 17.20 6.85 -11.93
C TYR A 73 17.38 6.69 -13.43
N HIS A 74 18.60 6.33 -13.85
CA HIS A 74 18.89 6.02 -15.25
C HIS A 74 18.10 4.83 -15.80
N ARG A 75 17.70 3.90 -14.93
CA ARG A 75 16.95 2.70 -15.30
C ARG A 75 15.73 2.51 -14.40
N VAL A 76 14.56 2.76 -14.98
CA VAL A 76 13.27 2.52 -14.32
C VAL A 76 13.03 1.00 -14.17
N PRO A 77 12.73 0.50 -12.96
CA PRO A 77 12.42 -0.91 -12.74
C PRO A 77 11.13 -1.32 -13.45
N LYS A 78 11.01 -2.61 -13.81
CA LYS A 78 9.78 -3.13 -14.43
C LYS A 78 8.60 -3.14 -13.45
N SER A 79 8.86 -3.57 -12.22
CA SER A 79 7.89 -3.63 -11.12
C SER A 79 8.58 -3.40 -9.78
N VAL A 80 7.80 -3.07 -8.77
CA VAL A 80 8.22 -3.02 -7.36
C VAL A 80 7.29 -3.90 -6.53
N SER A 81 7.83 -4.54 -5.49
CA SER A 81 7.07 -5.41 -4.59
C SER A 81 6.64 -4.61 -3.36
N LEU A 82 5.33 -4.50 -3.12
CA LEU A 82 4.77 -3.91 -1.91
C LEU A 82 4.14 -5.00 -1.03
N ALA A 83 4.40 -4.94 0.27
CA ALA A 83 3.61 -5.69 1.25
C ALA A 83 2.25 -5.00 1.44
N ILE A 84 1.18 -5.70 1.08
CA ILE A 84 -0.20 -5.28 1.34
C ILE A 84 -0.69 -5.99 2.59
N ILE A 85 -1.34 -5.21 3.45
CA ILE A 85 -2.02 -5.72 4.64
C ILE A 85 -3.36 -6.30 4.20
N ALA A 86 -3.44 -7.63 4.15
CA ALA A 86 -4.70 -8.34 3.90
C ALA A 86 -5.41 -8.54 5.25
N THR A 87 -6.42 -7.73 5.53
CA THR A 87 -7.34 -7.97 6.66
C THR A 87 -8.39 -8.98 6.21
N ARG A 88 -8.49 -10.12 6.91
CA ARG A 88 -9.38 -11.22 6.50
C ARG A 88 -10.83 -11.06 6.98
N ASP A 89 -11.07 -10.23 7.99
CA ASP A 89 -12.40 -9.91 8.50
C ASP A 89 -12.28 -8.72 9.46
N LEU A 90 -12.88 -7.57 9.13
CA LEU A 90 -13.14 -6.48 10.07
C LEU A 90 -14.60 -6.54 10.52
N LYS A 91 -15.17 -7.74 10.70
CA LYS A 91 -16.46 -7.85 11.40
C LYS A 91 -16.28 -7.22 12.78
N PRO A 92 -17.30 -6.52 13.32
CA PRO A 92 -17.23 -6.00 14.68
C PRO A 92 -17.00 -7.17 15.63
N MET A 93 -15.75 -7.31 16.09
CA MET A 93 -15.33 -8.35 17.02
C MET A 93 -15.79 -7.94 18.42
N ASN A 94 -17.09 -7.93 18.63
CA ASN A 94 -17.68 -7.59 19.92
C ASN A 94 -17.90 -8.89 20.70
N VAL A 95 -17.24 -9.01 21.85
CA VAL A 95 -17.62 -10.00 22.88
C VAL A 95 -18.30 -9.19 23.97
N ASN A 96 -19.60 -9.43 24.19
CA ASN A 96 -20.40 -8.71 25.18
C ASN A 96 -20.37 -7.17 25.01
N GLY A 97 -20.32 -6.68 23.77
CA GLY A 97 -20.28 -5.24 23.47
C GLY A 97 -18.89 -4.60 23.59
N VAL A 98 -17.84 -5.35 23.96
CA VAL A 98 -16.47 -4.84 24.03
C VAL A 98 -15.68 -5.24 22.77
N PRO A 99 -15.04 -4.29 22.08
CA PRO A 99 -14.15 -4.59 20.96
C PRO A 99 -12.97 -5.44 21.42
N LYS A 100 -12.88 -6.67 20.91
CA LYS A 100 -11.72 -7.53 21.15
C LYS A 100 -10.63 -7.21 20.14
N LEU A 101 -9.67 -6.39 20.55
CA LEU A 101 -8.49 -6.08 19.75
C LEU A 101 -7.65 -7.36 19.57
N ARG A 102 -7.57 -7.86 18.34
CA ARG A 102 -6.66 -8.93 17.95
C ARG A 102 -5.88 -8.47 16.74
N ASN A 103 -4.60 -8.81 16.72
CA ASN A 103 -3.81 -8.67 15.52
C ASN A 103 -4.23 -9.78 14.52
N GLN A 104 -5.11 -9.44 13.59
CA GLN A 104 -5.61 -10.33 12.54
C GLN A 104 -5.27 -9.82 11.13
N PHE A 105 -4.06 -9.28 10.95
CA PHE A 105 -3.57 -8.94 9.62
C PHE A 105 -2.54 -9.95 9.10
N GLY A 106 -2.65 -10.27 7.82
CA GLY A 106 -1.63 -10.98 7.06
C GLY A 106 -0.92 -10.03 6.11
N PHE A 107 0.31 -10.37 5.71
CA PHE A 107 1.03 -9.65 4.66
C PHE A 107 1.12 -10.48 3.41
N VAL A 108 0.91 -9.81 2.28
CA VAL A 108 1.03 -10.40 0.95
C VAL A 108 1.87 -9.49 0.08
N ASN A 109 2.73 -10.06 -0.75
CA ASN A 109 3.58 -9.27 -1.62
C ASN A 109 2.86 -9.08 -2.95
N LEU A 110 2.40 -7.86 -3.22
CA LEU A 110 1.86 -7.49 -4.51
C LEU A 110 2.96 -6.84 -5.35
N GLU A 111 3.16 -7.35 -6.56
CA GLU A 111 3.97 -6.67 -7.55
C GLU A 111 3.16 -5.59 -8.26
N ILE A 112 3.61 -4.36 -8.11
CA ILE A 112 3.04 -3.20 -8.79
C ILE A 112 3.86 -2.94 -10.05
N PRO A 113 3.23 -2.88 -11.23
CA PRO A 113 3.95 -2.53 -12.44
C PRO A 113 4.47 -1.10 -12.33
N ILE A 114 5.70 -0.83 -12.76
CA ILE A 114 6.24 0.55 -12.81
C ILE A 114 6.44 0.93 -14.27
N LYS A 115 7.24 0.17 -15.01
CA LYS A 115 7.42 0.35 -16.45
C LYS A 115 6.44 -0.54 -17.22
N THR A 116 5.37 0.07 -17.74
CA THR A 116 4.27 -0.61 -18.46
C THR A 116 4.44 -0.61 -19.97
N GLY A 117 5.26 0.28 -20.54
CA GLY A 117 5.40 0.45 -21.99
C GLY A 117 4.27 1.24 -22.66
N SER A 118 3.25 1.66 -21.88
CA SER A 118 2.15 2.52 -22.31
C SER A 118 1.93 3.62 -21.27
N SER A 119 1.57 4.83 -21.72
CA SER A 119 1.19 5.95 -20.87
C SER A 119 -0.25 5.85 -20.34
N SER A 120 -1.06 4.92 -20.88
CA SER A 120 -2.44 4.68 -20.44
C SER A 120 -2.49 4.16 -19.00
N LEU A 121 -3.28 4.83 -18.15
CA LEU A 121 -3.53 4.41 -16.78
C LEU A 121 -4.48 3.20 -16.74
N LEU A 122 -5.40 3.08 -17.71
CA LEU A 122 -6.23 1.88 -17.86
C LEU A 122 -5.38 0.64 -18.14
N HIS A 123 -4.42 0.75 -19.06
CA HIS A 123 -3.49 -0.36 -19.34
C HIS A 123 -2.66 -0.75 -18.11
N ARG A 124 -2.18 0.25 -17.34
CA ARG A 124 -1.45 0.02 -16.08
C ARG A 124 -2.33 -0.68 -15.04
N MET A 125 -3.59 -0.30 -14.94
CA MET A 125 -4.57 -0.91 -14.06
C MET A 125 -4.86 -2.36 -14.46
N ASP A 126 -4.97 -2.69 -15.75
CA ASP A 126 -5.18 -4.06 -16.20
C ASP A 126 -4.02 -4.99 -15.81
N LEU A 127 -2.78 -4.51 -15.96
CA LEU A 127 -1.59 -5.24 -15.49
C LEU A 127 -1.63 -5.46 -13.97
N LEU A 128 -2.03 -4.43 -13.22
CA LEU A 128 -2.18 -4.53 -11.77
C LEU A 128 -3.29 -5.52 -11.37
N LYS A 129 -4.45 -5.47 -12.03
CA LYS A 129 -5.57 -6.41 -11.82
C LYS A 129 -5.14 -7.85 -12.08
N LYS A 130 -4.35 -8.08 -13.13
CA LYS A 130 -3.77 -9.40 -13.42
C LYS A 130 -2.86 -9.87 -12.28
N ASN A 131 -1.96 -9.01 -11.80
CA ASN A 131 -1.06 -9.33 -10.68
C ASN A 131 -1.84 -9.61 -9.38
N SER A 132 -2.82 -8.76 -9.07
CA SER A 132 -3.72 -8.87 -7.91
C SER A 132 -4.49 -10.19 -7.92
N ARG A 133 -5.13 -10.54 -9.04
CA ARG A 133 -5.88 -11.80 -9.20
C ARG A 133 -4.99 -13.03 -9.11
N ASN A 134 -3.80 -12.99 -9.71
CA ASN A 134 -2.84 -14.09 -9.62
C ASN A 134 -2.39 -14.32 -8.17
N LEU A 135 -2.16 -13.23 -7.42
CA LEU A 135 -1.85 -13.30 -6.00
C LEU A 135 -3.01 -13.92 -5.19
N MET A 136 -4.24 -13.48 -5.43
CA MET A 136 -5.43 -13.98 -4.73
C MET A 136 -5.73 -15.46 -5.03
N LYS A 137 -5.43 -15.92 -6.24
CA LYS A 137 -5.55 -17.35 -6.62
C LYS A 137 -4.37 -18.20 -6.13
N SER A 138 -3.28 -17.59 -5.70
CA SER A 138 -2.08 -18.31 -5.29
C SER A 138 -2.32 -19.03 -3.95
N PRO A 139 -2.00 -20.33 -3.83
CA PRO A 139 -2.02 -21.02 -2.55
C PRO A 139 -1.02 -20.42 -1.55
N GLU A 140 -0.02 -19.69 -2.02
CA GLU A 140 0.93 -18.94 -1.20
C GLU A 140 0.21 -17.98 -0.24
N LEU A 141 -0.86 -17.33 -0.67
CA LEU A 141 -1.68 -16.45 0.16
C LEU A 141 -2.26 -17.20 1.37
N LEU A 142 -2.86 -18.36 1.12
CA LEU A 142 -3.49 -19.18 2.15
C LEU A 142 -2.44 -19.69 3.14
N ILE A 143 -1.31 -20.17 2.63
CA ILE A 143 -0.20 -20.71 3.42
C ILE A 143 0.42 -19.61 4.30
N ARG A 144 0.75 -18.44 3.73
CA ARG A 144 1.33 -17.32 4.48
C ARG A 144 0.40 -16.82 5.57
N ASN A 145 -0.89 -16.72 5.29
CA ASN A 145 -1.89 -16.35 6.29
C ASN A 145 -1.97 -17.41 7.41
N TYR A 146 -2.00 -18.69 7.05
CA TYR A 146 -2.03 -19.77 8.04
C TYR A 146 -0.79 -19.76 8.93
N ILE A 147 0.41 -19.61 8.36
CA ILE A 147 1.67 -19.51 9.10
C ILE A 147 1.62 -18.30 10.06
N SER A 148 1.21 -17.13 9.54
CA SER A 148 1.16 -15.89 10.33
C SER A 148 0.20 -15.99 11.52
N PHE A 149 -0.98 -16.58 11.32
CA PHE A 149 -2.01 -16.63 12.35
C PHE A 149 -1.95 -17.84 13.28
N ASN A 150 -1.32 -18.95 12.89
CA ASN A 150 -1.34 -20.17 13.71
C ASN A 150 0.05 -20.60 14.17
N LEU A 151 1.09 -20.42 13.34
CA LEU A 151 2.43 -20.95 13.65
C LEU A 151 3.33 -19.90 14.30
N LEU A 152 3.32 -18.65 13.81
CA LEU A 152 4.20 -17.61 14.36
C LEU A 152 3.88 -17.28 15.82
N GLN A 153 2.65 -17.50 16.29
CA GLN A 153 2.29 -17.28 17.69
C GLN A 153 2.98 -18.24 18.67
N LEU A 154 3.50 -19.36 18.18
CA LEU A 154 4.15 -20.41 18.98
C LEU A 154 5.68 -20.28 18.99
N ILE A 155 6.25 -19.38 18.20
CA ILE A 155 7.70 -19.27 17.98
C ILE A 155 8.22 -17.99 18.65
N PRO A 156 9.34 -18.04 19.39
CA PRO A 156 9.96 -16.83 19.93
C PRO A 156 10.37 -15.82 18.85
N VAL A 157 10.18 -14.53 19.12
CA VAL A 157 10.44 -13.44 18.16
C VAL A 157 11.84 -13.47 17.53
N PRO A 158 12.94 -13.73 18.27
CA PRO A 158 14.27 -13.80 17.65
C PRO A 158 14.38 -14.88 16.57
N VAL A 159 13.73 -16.02 16.79
CA VAL A 159 13.71 -17.14 15.84
C VAL A 159 12.87 -16.78 14.61
N ILE A 160 11.74 -16.10 14.81
CA ILE A 160 10.91 -15.61 13.69
C ILE A 160 11.72 -14.67 12.78
N LYS A 161 12.45 -13.72 13.35
CA LYS A 161 13.25 -12.75 12.58
C LYS A 161 14.30 -13.44 11.70
N VAL A 162 14.92 -14.51 12.20
CA VAL A 162 15.93 -15.27 11.46
C VAL A 162 15.30 -16.17 10.39
N LEU A 163 14.18 -16.84 10.71
CA LEU A 163 13.54 -17.80 9.81
C LEU A 163 12.67 -17.13 8.72
N PHE A 164 12.14 -15.93 8.99
CA PHE A 164 11.19 -15.25 8.12
C PHE A 164 11.60 -13.79 7.83
N PRO A 165 12.80 -13.56 7.26
CA PRO A 165 13.21 -12.22 6.86
C PRO A 165 12.32 -11.71 5.73
N LEU A 166 11.87 -10.46 5.81
CA LEU A 166 11.19 -9.79 4.68
C LEU A 166 12.27 -9.30 3.72
N LYS A 167 12.56 -10.12 2.71
CA LYS A 167 13.48 -9.78 1.62
C LYS A 167 12.71 -9.44 0.35
N ASN A 168 13.28 -8.56 -0.47
CA ASN A 168 12.79 -8.23 -1.81
C ASN A 168 11.40 -7.57 -1.78
N ILE A 169 11.15 -6.78 -0.74
CA ILE A 169 9.95 -5.97 -0.56
C ILE A 169 10.43 -4.53 -0.38
N TRP A 170 10.12 -3.68 -1.35
CA TRP A 170 10.56 -2.29 -1.36
C TRP A 170 9.83 -1.44 -0.33
N GLY A 171 8.56 -1.74 -0.10
CA GLY A 171 7.77 -1.02 0.88
C GLY A 171 6.49 -1.73 1.26
N CYS A 172 5.65 -1.03 2.00
CA CYS A 172 4.34 -1.51 2.39
C CYS A 172 3.25 -0.52 2.01
N ILE A 173 2.02 -1.00 1.89
CA ILE A 173 0.84 -0.15 1.78
C ILE A 173 -0.25 -0.66 2.71
N SER A 174 -0.80 0.27 3.47
CA SER A 174 -1.92 0.03 4.37
C SER A 174 -3.10 0.89 3.93
N ASN A 175 -4.23 0.24 3.65
CA ASN A 175 -5.49 0.92 3.35
C ASN A 175 -6.45 0.64 4.50
N LEU A 176 -6.72 1.66 5.31
CA LEU A 176 -7.69 1.58 6.39
C LEU A 176 -9.10 1.89 5.87
N PRO A 177 -10.14 1.23 6.42
CA PRO A 177 -11.52 1.54 6.06
C PRO A 177 -11.89 2.98 6.38
N GLU A 178 -13.03 3.42 5.87
CA GLU A 178 -13.55 4.76 6.10
C GLU A 178 -13.86 5.00 7.59
N PHE A 179 -13.39 6.13 8.13
CA PHE A 179 -13.62 6.58 9.49
C PHE A 179 -14.51 7.83 9.51
N PRO A 180 -15.53 7.87 10.38
CA PRO A 180 -16.35 9.07 10.55
C PRO A 180 -15.54 10.18 11.23
N LYS A 181 -16.04 11.41 11.09
CA LYS A 181 -15.47 12.59 11.76
C LYS A 181 -15.42 12.38 13.27
N ILE A 182 -14.27 12.68 13.87
CA ILE A 182 -14.02 12.51 15.30
C ILE A 182 -14.15 13.87 15.99
N VAL A 183 -14.91 13.90 17.08
CA VAL A 183 -15.06 15.07 17.95
C VAL A 183 -14.38 14.75 19.28
N LEU A 184 -13.39 15.55 19.67
CA LEU A 184 -12.61 15.43 20.90
C LEU A 184 -12.82 16.66 21.79
N PHE A 185 -12.38 16.56 23.04
CA PHE A 185 -12.23 17.67 23.98
C PHE A 185 -13.43 18.65 24.04
N ASN A 186 -14.65 18.16 24.26
CA ASN A 186 -15.86 18.98 24.37
C ASN A 186 -16.24 19.77 23.11
N GLY A 187 -16.09 19.16 21.92
CA GLY A 187 -16.67 19.71 20.69
C GLY A 187 -15.65 20.13 19.62
N TYR A 188 -14.35 19.95 19.87
CA TYR A 188 -13.34 20.20 18.86
C TYR A 188 -13.30 19.06 17.85
N GLU A 189 -13.54 19.41 16.60
CA GLU A 189 -13.51 18.48 15.49
C GLU A 189 -12.06 18.24 15.04
N VAL A 190 -11.70 16.98 14.83
CA VAL A 190 -10.43 16.63 14.19
C VAL A 190 -10.58 16.88 12.69
N GLU A 191 -9.74 17.78 12.16
CA GLU A 191 -9.77 18.16 10.74
C GLU A 191 -9.21 17.05 9.86
N ASP A 192 -7.95 16.66 10.10
CA ASP A 192 -7.27 15.64 9.31
C ASP A 192 -6.74 14.51 10.19
N ALA A 193 -6.76 13.29 9.65
CA ALA A 193 -6.28 12.08 10.32
C ALA A 193 -5.27 11.36 9.43
N TYR A 194 -4.05 11.20 9.95
CA TYR A 194 -2.98 10.49 9.27
C TYR A 194 -2.44 9.37 10.15
N PHE A 195 -1.89 8.35 9.51
CA PHE A 195 -1.10 7.33 10.17
C PHE A 195 0.13 7.03 9.32
N PHE A 196 1.12 6.35 9.89
CA PHE A 196 2.29 5.90 9.17
C PHE A 196 2.37 4.37 9.26
N THR A 197 2.89 3.75 8.21
CA THR A 197 3.16 2.32 8.21
C THR A 197 4.47 2.02 8.91
N ILE A 198 4.57 0.82 9.49
CA ILE A 198 5.80 0.34 10.09
C ILE A 198 6.70 -0.23 8.99
N GLN A 199 7.92 0.30 8.86
CA GLN A 199 8.96 -0.27 8.01
C GLN A 199 9.73 -1.34 8.79
N ARG A 200 9.94 -2.50 8.15
CA ARG A 200 10.64 -3.65 8.74
C ARG A 200 11.68 -4.19 7.77
N ASP A 201 12.80 -4.66 8.31
CA ASP A 201 13.88 -5.29 7.56
C ASP A 201 14.39 -4.39 6.41
N GLN A 202 14.20 -4.78 5.15
CA GLN A 202 14.65 -4.04 3.97
C GLN A 202 13.59 -3.05 3.40
N MET A 203 12.41 -2.94 4.02
CA MET A 203 11.37 -2.02 3.55
C MET A 203 11.83 -0.58 3.72
N THR A 204 12.09 0.10 2.61
CA THR A 204 12.53 1.50 2.63
C THR A 204 11.39 2.49 2.52
N THR A 205 10.18 2.05 2.16
CA THR A 205 9.04 2.95 1.93
C THR A 205 7.72 2.41 2.47
N GLY A 206 6.74 3.30 2.60
CA GLY A 206 5.44 2.98 3.17
C GLY A 206 4.36 3.95 2.73
N PHE A 207 3.23 3.44 2.26
CA PHE A 207 2.04 4.21 1.94
C PHE A 207 0.94 3.95 2.97
N SER A 208 0.36 5.01 3.51
CA SER A 208 -0.76 4.95 4.44
C SER A 208 -1.97 5.65 3.84
N LEU A 209 -3.04 4.92 3.61
CA LEU A 209 -4.29 5.43 3.06
C LEU A 209 -5.41 5.26 4.07
N ILE A 210 -6.14 6.34 4.32
CA ILE A 210 -7.35 6.35 5.14
C ILE A 210 -8.39 7.25 4.47
N SER A 211 -9.64 6.80 4.46
CA SER A 211 -10.76 7.71 4.13
C SER A 211 -11.30 8.24 5.45
N TYR A 212 -11.28 9.55 5.65
CA TYR A 212 -11.70 10.20 6.88
C TYR A 212 -12.60 11.38 6.54
N ASP A 213 -13.77 11.45 7.18
CA ASP A 213 -14.76 12.51 6.94
C ASP A 213 -15.06 12.71 5.44
N SER A 214 -15.33 11.60 4.74
CA SER A 214 -15.58 11.55 3.28
C SER A 214 -14.44 12.07 2.38
N ARG A 215 -13.23 12.25 2.92
CA ARG A 215 -12.03 12.70 2.20
C ARG A 215 -10.94 11.64 2.20
N ILE A 216 -10.14 11.59 1.15
CA ILE A 216 -8.96 10.73 1.09
C ILE A 216 -7.78 11.41 1.78
N HIS A 217 -7.13 10.71 2.71
CA HIS A 217 -5.85 11.10 3.26
C HIS A 217 -4.79 10.06 2.89
N LEU A 218 -3.69 10.53 2.31
CA LEU A 218 -2.55 9.71 1.93
C LEU A 218 -1.30 10.18 2.67
N GLY A 219 -0.61 9.25 3.30
CA GLY A 219 0.73 9.42 3.81
C GLY A 219 1.73 8.60 3.01
N PHE A 220 2.94 9.12 2.91
CA PHE A 220 4.09 8.42 2.37
C PHE A 220 5.28 8.62 3.29
N ILE A 221 5.90 7.53 3.69
CA ILE A 221 7.16 7.51 4.43
C ILE A 221 8.23 6.84 3.58
N ALA A 222 9.41 7.45 3.53
CA ALA A 222 10.55 6.90 2.82
C ALA A 222 11.83 7.11 3.62
N ASP A 223 12.67 6.08 3.63
CA ASP A 223 14.04 6.19 4.10
C ASP A 223 14.83 7.10 3.14
N VAL A 224 15.69 7.95 3.70
CA VAL A 224 16.51 8.92 2.93
C VAL A 224 17.38 8.22 1.89
N ALA A 225 17.77 6.96 2.13
CA ALA A 225 18.51 6.16 1.15
C ALA A 225 17.68 5.86 -0.11
N SER A 226 16.36 5.76 0.02
CA SER A 226 15.43 5.44 -1.08
C SER A 226 14.84 6.68 -1.74
N VAL A 227 14.57 7.74 -1.00
CA VAL A 227 14.10 9.03 -1.53
C VAL A 227 14.90 10.11 -0.83
N ALA A 228 15.76 10.81 -1.56
CA ALA A 228 16.78 11.67 -0.98
C ALA A 228 16.25 12.99 -0.40
N SER A 229 15.08 13.46 -0.85
CA SER A 229 14.52 14.74 -0.46
C SER A 229 13.08 14.61 0.04
N LYS A 230 12.67 15.55 0.90
CA LYS A 230 11.28 15.64 1.37
C LYS A 230 10.38 16.12 0.22
N GLU A 231 10.90 16.99 -0.63
CA GLU A 231 10.20 17.56 -1.78
C GLU A 231 9.77 16.47 -2.77
N ASP A 232 10.62 15.46 -3.00
CA ASP A 232 10.26 14.30 -3.82
C ASP A 232 9.17 13.44 -3.14
N CYS A 233 9.17 13.33 -1.80
CA CYS A 233 8.10 12.65 -1.07
C CYS A 233 6.77 13.39 -1.23
N ASP A 234 6.78 14.72 -1.13
CA ASP A 234 5.60 15.56 -1.34
C ASP A 234 5.11 15.47 -2.79
N GLU A 235 6.02 15.45 -3.77
CA GLU A 235 5.70 15.25 -5.19
C GLU A 235 5.05 13.89 -5.42
N ILE A 236 5.57 12.80 -4.83
CA ILE A 236 4.96 11.45 -4.92
C ILE A 236 3.50 11.49 -4.52
N VAL A 237 3.23 12.00 -3.32
CA VAL A 237 1.87 12.04 -2.78
C VAL A 237 0.97 12.92 -3.65
N ASN A 238 1.48 14.06 -4.12
CA ASN A 238 0.73 14.95 -4.99
C ASN A 238 0.39 14.33 -6.35
N ASP A 239 1.34 13.60 -6.93
CA ASP A 239 1.16 12.91 -8.20
C ASP A 239 0.15 11.77 -8.09
N VAL A 240 0.01 11.12 -6.92
CA VAL A 240 -1.05 10.11 -6.74
C VAL A 240 -2.44 10.73 -6.96
N PHE A 241 -2.71 11.88 -6.35
CA PHE A 241 -3.99 12.57 -6.48
C PHE A 241 -4.23 13.00 -7.93
N LYS A 242 -3.21 13.60 -8.55
CA LYS A 242 -3.24 13.98 -9.97
C LYS A 242 -3.52 12.79 -10.89
N ASN A 243 -2.91 11.63 -10.63
CA ASN A 243 -3.12 10.43 -11.43
C ASN A 243 -4.52 9.84 -11.26
N ILE A 244 -5.20 10.05 -10.14
CA ILE A 244 -6.62 9.68 -9.98
C ILE A 244 -7.49 10.55 -10.90
N ASP A 245 -7.25 11.85 -10.94
CA ASP A 245 -7.95 12.77 -11.85
C ASP A 245 -7.69 12.43 -13.32
N LEU A 246 -6.44 12.11 -13.67
CA LEU A 246 -6.09 11.69 -15.04
C LEU A 246 -6.77 10.37 -15.42
N LEU A 247 -6.86 9.40 -14.49
CA LEU A 247 -7.57 8.15 -14.73
C LEU A 247 -9.06 8.39 -14.97
N LYS A 248 -9.67 9.32 -14.22
CA LYS A 248 -11.06 9.74 -14.46
C LYS A 248 -11.24 10.28 -15.87
N LEU A 249 -10.37 11.19 -16.30
CA LEU A 249 -10.41 11.75 -17.65
C LEU A 249 -10.17 10.70 -18.74
N GLU A 250 -9.41 9.65 -18.46
CA GLU A 250 -9.17 8.56 -19.40
C GLU A 250 -10.39 7.65 -19.55
N VAL A 251 -11.17 7.44 -18.48
CA VAL A 251 -12.42 6.64 -18.49
C VAL A 251 -13.59 7.39 -19.13
N GLU A 252 -13.63 8.71 -19.01
CA GLU A 252 -14.71 9.56 -19.56
C GLU A 252 -14.60 9.82 -21.07
N LYS A 253 -13.50 9.39 -21.72
CA LYS A 253 -13.26 9.50 -23.17
C LYS A 253 -13.82 8.31 -23.94
#